data_AF-A0A2N2CUL2-F1
#
_entry.id   AF-A0A2N2CUL2-F1
#
_cell.length_a   1.000
_cell.length_b   1.000
_cell.length_c   1.000
_cell.angle_alpha   90.00
_cell.angle_beta   90.00
_cell.angle_gamma   90.00
#
_symmetry.space_group_name_H-M   'P 1'
#
loop_
_entity.id
_entity.type
_entity.pdbx_description
1 polymer ?
#
loop_
_entity_poly.entity_id
_entity_poly.type
_entity_poly.pdbx_seq_one_letter_code
_entity_poly.pdbx_strand_id
1 'polypeptide(L)'
;MIKKRLVSLSLSLIILCSAMTAAAADYAGSASDPLISKSYVDSTYPGLVLTAPLNTLSDAMAVLQYKLSQASRTRAAGVSYSTAMPSGTLTLSSGAGFLLASGSARLSSLSGTFLDLSDGSVISSGQNLTMGHRYIAAENTSATVSIITASKLALYGTVSINTGTAPTFTDVTDSMWFYTYVSYAVKKGLVSGRSSTVYAPDENLSIAEAIKLSACMNQLYNNGSVTLANDATTWYKTYLDYATKNGIVTKTYGDYNAAISRSEFVAIFYASLPITEYVQKNTVSDNAIPDVKLTAANGSQIYAFYRAGILTGSDGYGTFYPDNNIKRSEVAAVLTRMFEKDYRQLITLP
;
A
#
# COMPACT_ATOMS: atom_id res chain seq x y z
N MET A 1 78.36 -16.18 -1.90
CA MET A 1 78.81 -15.72 -0.57
C MET A 1 77.71 -15.97 0.45
N ILE A 2 78.03 -16.75 1.51
CA ILE A 2 77.63 -16.57 2.92
C ILE A 2 76.10 -16.52 3.21
N LYS A 3 75.44 -17.62 3.60
CA LYS A 3 75.34 -18.27 4.95
C LYS A 3 74.13 -17.78 5.79
N LYS A 4 73.26 -18.75 6.12
CA LYS A 4 72.67 -19.11 7.45
C LYS A 4 71.82 -18.03 8.16
N ARG A 5 70.70 -18.35 8.83
CA ARG A 5 70.52 -19.21 10.02
C ARG A 5 68.99 -19.48 10.20
N LEU A 6 68.45 -20.69 10.49
CA LEU A 6 68.48 -21.49 11.75
C LEU A 6 68.03 -20.61 12.94
N VAL A 7 67.00 -20.86 13.77
CA VAL A 7 66.53 -22.01 14.58
C VAL A 7 65.20 -21.50 15.19
N SER A 8 64.11 -22.25 15.44
CA SER A 8 63.95 -23.09 16.63
C SER A 8 62.54 -23.72 16.70
N LEU A 9 62.50 -25.02 16.43
CA LEU A 9 61.75 -26.05 17.18
C LEU A 9 61.96 -25.84 18.71
N SER A 10 61.12 -26.18 19.70
CA SER A 10 59.98 -27.07 19.90
C SER A 10 59.44 -26.84 21.34
N LEU A 11 58.43 -27.62 21.73
CA LEU A 11 57.86 -27.95 23.06
C LEU A 11 56.52 -27.25 23.32
N SER A 12 55.42 -27.90 23.69
CA SER A 12 55.12 -29.27 24.14
C SER A 12 53.59 -29.43 24.13
N LEU A 13 53.04 -30.46 23.48
CA LEU A 13 52.59 -31.72 24.10
C LEU A 13 51.19 -31.66 24.77
N ILE A 14 50.17 -32.10 24.02
CA ILE A 14 48.98 -32.82 24.52
C ILE A 14 48.74 -33.96 23.49
N ILE A 15 49.18 -35.19 23.79
CA ILE A 15 48.35 -36.38 24.11
C ILE A 15 47.28 -36.65 23.02
N LEU A 16 47.57 -37.45 21.99
CA LEU A 16 47.49 -38.93 21.87
C LEU A 16 46.05 -39.53 21.89
N CYS A 17 45.69 -40.15 20.76
CA CYS A 17 44.70 -41.23 20.55
C CYS A 17 43.23 -40.99 20.99
N SER A 18 42.28 -41.00 20.07
CA SER A 18 41.87 -42.24 19.41
C SER A 18 41.67 -42.12 17.90
N ALA A 19 42.42 -42.96 17.19
CA ALA A 19 42.19 -43.36 15.82
C ALA A 19 41.03 -44.37 15.74
N MET A 20 40.40 -44.41 14.56
CA MET A 20 39.81 -45.55 13.81
C MET A 20 38.62 -44.98 13.02
N THR A 21 38.56 -45.02 11.69
CA THR A 21 39.14 -45.98 10.75
C THR A 21 39.28 -45.33 9.37
N ALA A 22 40.39 -45.64 8.71
CA ALA A 22 40.75 -45.23 7.35
C ALA A 22 40.04 -46.08 6.29
N ALA A 23 40.24 -45.66 5.02
CA ALA A 23 39.87 -46.25 3.73
C ALA A 23 38.54 -45.72 3.17
N ALA A 24 38.46 -45.03 2.04
CA ALA A 24 39.39 -44.83 0.92
C ALA A 24 39.16 -43.38 0.39
N ALA A 25 40.18 -42.54 0.20
CA ALA A 25 41.06 -42.54 -0.97
C ALA A 25 40.30 -42.92 -2.25
N ASP A 26 39.79 -41.94 -3.01
CA ASP A 26 39.76 -42.04 -4.47
C ASP A 26 39.52 -40.68 -5.15
N TYR A 27 40.50 -40.31 -5.98
CA TYR A 27 40.52 -39.33 -7.07
C TYR A 27 40.06 -37.90 -6.78
N ALA A 28 40.96 -37.09 -6.19
CA ALA A 28 41.08 -35.70 -6.64
C ALA A 28 41.64 -35.74 -8.08
N GLY A 29 40.83 -35.31 -9.05
CA GLY A 29 41.11 -35.39 -10.49
C GLY A 29 42.50 -34.87 -10.84
N SER A 30 43.24 -35.65 -11.63
CA SER A 30 44.49 -35.21 -12.23
C SER A 30 44.25 -34.03 -13.19
N ALA A 31 45.28 -33.25 -13.49
CA ALA A 31 45.23 -32.07 -14.36
C ALA A 31 44.73 -32.30 -15.81
N SER A 32 44.30 -33.53 -16.14
CA SER A 32 43.74 -33.92 -17.44
C SER A 32 42.21 -34.00 -17.47
N ASP A 33 41.51 -33.69 -16.36
CA ASP A 33 40.04 -33.59 -16.32
C ASP A 33 39.59 -32.23 -15.74
N PRO A 34 39.16 -31.25 -16.56
CA PRO A 34 38.84 -29.90 -16.11
C PRO A 34 37.44 -29.77 -15.49
N LEU A 35 36.72 -30.88 -15.27
CA LEU A 35 35.34 -30.84 -14.81
C LEU A 35 35.22 -31.16 -13.31
N ILE A 36 34.70 -30.18 -12.56
CA ILE A 36 34.32 -30.34 -11.15
C ILE A 36 33.17 -31.37 -11.07
N SER A 37 33.30 -32.39 -10.21
CA SER A 37 32.27 -33.42 -10.05
C SER A 37 31.01 -32.85 -9.38
N LYS A 38 29.82 -33.30 -9.81
CA LYS A 38 28.54 -32.87 -9.22
C LYS A 38 28.50 -33.09 -7.70
N SER A 39 29.05 -34.21 -7.22
CA SER A 39 29.13 -34.50 -5.79
C SER A 39 30.01 -33.50 -5.03
N TYR A 40 31.13 -33.04 -5.63
CA TYR A 40 31.96 -31.98 -5.07
C TYR A 40 31.22 -30.63 -5.05
N VAL A 41 30.46 -30.28 -6.09
CA VAL A 41 29.61 -29.08 -6.09
C VAL A 41 28.54 -29.14 -5.00
N ASP A 42 27.83 -30.27 -4.91
CA ASP A 42 26.72 -30.45 -3.97
C ASP A 42 27.17 -30.45 -2.49
N SER A 43 28.42 -30.88 -2.22
CA SER A 43 28.98 -30.94 -0.87
C SER A 43 29.79 -29.68 -0.49
N THR A 44 30.42 -29.02 -1.46
CA THR A 44 31.22 -27.80 -1.24
C THR A 44 30.37 -26.54 -1.26
N TYR A 45 29.27 -26.54 -2.03
CA TYR A 45 28.29 -25.45 -2.11
C TYR A 45 26.94 -25.94 -1.59
N PRO A 46 26.73 -26.03 -0.27
CA PRO A 46 25.37 -26.14 0.25
C PRO A 46 24.57 -24.97 -0.33
N GLY A 47 23.52 -25.28 -1.10
CA GLY A 47 22.75 -24.28 -1.83
C GLY A 47 22.44 -23.09 -0.94
N LEU A 48 22.63 -21.86 -1.45
CA LEU A 48 22.42 -20.63 -0.69
C LEU A 48 21.11 -20.73 0.08
N VAL A 49 21.21 -20.93 1.39
CA VAL A 49 20.08 -20.88 2.31
C VAL A 49 19.72 -19.39 2.36
N LEU A 50 18.89 -18.98 1.41
CA LEU A 50 18.45 -17.61 1.21
C LEU A 50 17.65 -17.08 2.42
N THR A 51 17.27 -17.92 3.38
CA THR A 51 16.60 -17.45 4.60
C THR A 51 17.46 -16.52 5.43
N ALA A 52 18.78 -16.72 5.51
CA ALA A 52 19.64 -15.77 6.24
C ALA A 52 19.73 -14.40 5.52
N PRO A 53 20.03 -14.32 4.21
CA PRO A 53 19.92 -13.06 3.45
C PRO A 53 18.53 -12.43 3.46
N LEU A 54 17.45 -13.22 3.40
CA LEU A 54 16.06 -12.74 3.44
C LEU A 54 15.69 -12.20 4.82
N ASN A 55 16.12 -12.85 5.90
CA ASN A 55 15.96 -12.34 7.26
C ASN A 55 16.77 -11.07 7.46
N THR A 56 18.01 -11.04 6.96
CA THR A 56 18.86 -9.83 7.00
C THR A 56 18.24 -8.69 6.20
N LEU A 57 17.59 -8.96 5.06
CA LEU A 57 16.86 -7.98 4.26
C LEU A 57 15.58 -7.51 4.96
N SER A 58 14.85 -8.41 5.61
CA SER A 58 13.66 -8.11 6.42
C SER A 58 14.01 -7.24 7.64
N ASP A 59 15.09 -7.58 8.34
CA ASP A 59 15.60 -6.82 9.48
C ASP A 59 16.14 -5.47 9.03
N ALA A 60 16.84 -5.42 7.90
CA ALA A 60 17.26 -4.16 7.28
C ALA A 60 16.06 -3.29 6.90
N MET A 61 14.97 -3.89 6.38
CA MET A 61 13.72 -3.20 6.07
C MET A 61 13.04 -2.67 7.33
N ALA A 62 12.97 -3.46 8.41
CA ALA A 62 12.41 -3.05 9.69
C ALA A 62 13.22 -1.91 10.33
N VAL A 63 14.55 -1.97 10.25
CA VAL A 63 15.45 -0.89 10.67
C VAL A 63 15.29 0.34 9.77
N LEU A 64 15.07 0.18 8.47
CA LEU A 64 14.81 1.31 7.55
C LEU A 64 13.48 1.97 7.86
N GLN A 65 12.42 1.18 8.10
CA GLN A 65 11.09 1.66 8.46
C GLN A 65 11.11 2.35 9.83
N TYR A 66 11.85 1.80 10.78
CA TYR A 66 12.09 2.44 12.08
C TYR A 66 12.91 3.73 11.92
N LYS A 67 13.99 3.74 11.15
CA LYS A 67 14.75 4.96 10.87
C LYS A 67 13.93 6.00 10.12
N LEU A 68 13.04 5.60 9.22
CA LEU A 68 12.11 6.47 8.52
C LEU A 68 11.05 7.05 9.46
N SER A 69 10.55 6.25 10.40
CA SER A 69 9.59 6.70 11.43
C SER A 69 10.24 7.57 12.52
N GLN A 70 11.54 7.36 12.81
CA GLN A 70 12.34 8.23 13.66
C GLN A 70 12.76 9.51 12.92
N ALA A 71 13.06 9.43 11.63
CA ALA A 71 13.37 10.58 10.77
C ALA A 71 12.13 11.44 10.46
N SER A 72 10.93 10.86 10.41
CA SER A 72 9.68 11.64 10.33
C SER A 72 9.37 12.40 11.62
N ARG A 73 9.95 11.98 12.76
CA ARG A 73 9.81 12.63 14.07
C ARG A 73 10.96 13.60 14.40
N THR A 74 12.06 13.58 13.65
CA THR A 74 13.24 14.43 13.90
C THR A 74 13.38 15.42 12.74
N ARG A 75 13.06 16.70 12.99
CA ARG A 75 13.28 17.79 12.03
C ARG A 75 14.79 17.91 11.72
N ALA A 76 15.22 17.38 10.59
CA ALA A 76 16.53 17.66 10.03
C ALA A 76 16.35 18.40 8.69
N ALA A 77 16.96 19.58 8.59
CA ALA A 77 17.05 20.33 7.36
C ALA A 77 17.82 19.51 6.30
N GLY A 78 17.25 19.35 5.10
CA GLY A 78 17.99 18.90 3.92
C GLY A 78 17.61 17.56 3.26
N VAL A 79 16.45 16.96 3.56
CA VAL A 79 16.05 15.68 2.91
C VAL A 79 15.02 15.91 1.80
N SER A 80 15.26 15.32 0.63
CA SER A 80 14.30 15.27 -0.47
C SER A 80 13.17 14.28 -0.18
N TYR A 81 11.95 14.76 0.01
CA TYR A 81 10.78 13.90 0.22
C TYR A 81 10.02 13.73 -1.10
N SER A 82 9.94 12.51 -1.62
CA SER A 82 8.93 12.15 -2.62
C SER A 82 7.61 11.89 -1.89
N THR A 83 6.65 12.81 -1.97
CA THR A 83 5.32 12.65 -1.37
C THR A 83 4.22 12.63 -2.43
N ALA A 84 3.31 11.65 -2.31
CA ALA A 84 2.07 11.66 -3.07
C ALA A 84 1.05 12.51 -2.30
N MET A 85 0.67 13.65 -2.88
CA MET A 85 -0.30 14.57 -2.30
C MET A 85 -1.62 14.52 -3.06
N PRO A 86 -2.72 14.01 -2.47
CA PRO A 86 -4.02 13.93 -3.14
C PRO A 86 -4.64 15.31 -3.42
N SER A 87 -4.51 16.23 -2.46
CA SER A 87 -4.96 17.63 -2.49
C SER A 87 -4.35 18.37 -1.29
N GLY A 88 -4.41 19.70 -1.28
CA GLY A 88 -3.92 20.53 -0.17
C GLY A 88 -3.04 21.69 -0.62
N THR A 89 -2.33 22.30 0.34
CA THR A 89 -1.38 23.38 0.08
C THR A 89 0.02 23.04 0.60
N LEU A 90 1.02 23.51 -0.15
CA LEU A 90 2.41 23.61 0.29
C LEU A 90 2.66 25.06 0.65
N THR A 91 3.24 25.33 1.82
CA THR A 91 3.77 26.65 2.17
C THR A 91 5.29 26.57 2.17
N LEU A 92 5.91 27.37 1.33
CA LEU A 92 7.35 27.43 1.11
C LEU A 92 7.90 28.73 1.70
N SER A 93 8.94 28.62 2.52
CA SER A 93 9.77 29.76 2.93
C SER A 93 10.94 29.95 1.98
N SER A 94 11.66 31.06 2.11
CA SER A 94 12.90 31.32 1.38
C SER A 94 13.84 30.11 1.35
N GLY A 95 14.33 29.78 0.16
CA GLY A 95 15.23 28.64 -0.09
C GLY A 95 14.54 27.27 -0.16
N ALA A 96 13.22 27.19 0.06
CA ALA A 96 12.46 25.97 -0.11
C ALA A 96 11.92 25.83 -1.54
N GLY A 97 11.72 24.59 -1.99
CA GLY A 97 11.24 24.32 -3.33
C GLY A 97 10.77 22.88 -3.53
N PHE A 98 10.42 22.56 -4.77
CA PHE A 98 10.01 21.20 -5.15
C PHE A 98 10.13 20.93 -6.64
N LEU A 99 10.20 19.64 -7.01
CA LEU A 99 9.91 19.15 -8.37
C LEU A 99 8.45 18.69 -8.43
N LEU A 100 7.69 19.17 -9.42
CA LEU A 100 6.35 18.65 -9.73
C LEU A 100 6.47 17.43 -10.64
N ALA A 101 6.70 16.24 -10.09
CA ALA A 101 6.95 15.04 -10.89
C ALA A 101 5.69 14.52 -11.62
N SER A 102 4.50 14.72 -11.05
CA SER A 102 3.21 14.41 -11.69
C SER A 102 2.09 15.26 -11.11
N GLY A 103 0.95 15.32 -11.80
CA GLY A 103 -0.26 16.02 -11.34
C GLY A 103 -0.28 17.49 -11.74
N SER A 104 -1.12 18.28 -11.09
CA SER A 104 -1.32 19.69 -11.39
C SER A 104 -1.34 20.53 -10.12
N ALA A 105 -0.64 21.65 -10.15
CA ALA A 105 -0.56 22.59 -9.05
C ALA A 105 -0.64 24.03 -9.56
N ARG A 106 -0.96 24.96 -8.67
CA ARG A 106 -0.91 26.41 -8.94
C ARG A 106 -0.21 27.13 -7.81
N LEU A 107 0.50 28.20 -8.12
CA LEU A 107 0.93 29.16 -7.11
C LEU A 107 -0.31 29.97 -6.67
N SER A 108 -0.80 29.74 -5.47
CA SER A 108 -2.06 30.34 -4.99
C SER A 108 -1.87 31.61 -4.17
N SER A 109 -0.70 31.78 -3.54
CA SER A 109 -0.34 33.02 -2.86
C SER A 109 1.17 33.21 -2.93
N LEU A 110 1.62 34.46 -3.06
CA LEU A 110 3.03 34.82 -3.13
C LEU A 110 3.27 36.15 -2.44
N SER A 111 4.26 36.17 -1.56
CA SER A 111 5.01 37.36 -1.14
C SER A 111 6.48 37.11 -1.47
N GLY A 112 7.13 38.01 -2.22
CA GLY A 112 8.50 37.82 -2.73
C GLY A 112 8.54 37.27 -4.16
N THR A 113 9.54 36.44 -4.47
CA THR A 113 9.82 35.94 -5.82
C THR A 113 9.81 34.41 -5.85
N PHE A 114 8.99 33.85 -6.73
CA PHE A 114 8.94 32.41 -6.99
C PHE A 114 9.47 32.13 -8.38
N LEU A 115 10.40 31.19 -8.51
CA LEU A 115 11.10 30.90 -9.76
C LEU A 115 10.82 29.48 -10.21
N ASP A 116 10.68 29.32 -11.52
CA ASP A 116 10.87 28.05 -12.20
C ASP A 116 12.35 27.91 -12.56
N LEU A 117 13.01 26.92 -11.96
CA LEU A 117 14.41 26.62 -12.19
C LEU A 117 14.65 25.80 -13.46
N SER A 118 13.60 25.23 -14.07
CA SER A 118 13.74 24.47 -15.30
C SER A 118 13.90 25.37 -16.52
N ASP A 119 13.22 26.52 -16.55
CA ASP A 119 13.31 27.48 -17.66
C ASP A 119 13.75 28.90 -17.26
N GLY A 120 13.94 29.16 -15.96
CA GLY A 120 14.43 30.43 -15.43
C GLY A 120 13.37 31.52 -15.29
N SER A 121 12.08 31.20 -15.48
CA SER A 121 10.99 32.17 -15.43
C SER A 121 10.57 32.53 -14.00
N VAL A 122 10.06 33.77 -13.84
CA VAL A 122 9.40 34.21 -12.60
C VAL A 122 7.92 33.86 -12.66
N ILE A 123 7.41 33.17 -11.65
CA ILE A 123 6.02 32.74 -11.57
C ILE A 123 5.23 33.70 -10.67
N SER A 124 4.11 34.18 -11.19
CA SER A 124 3.18 35.06 -10.51
C SER A 124 2.08 34.30 -9.77
N SER A 125 1.57 34.87 -8.68
CA SER A 125 0.42 34.31 -7.97
C SER A 125 -0.78 34.14 -8.91
N GLY A 126 -1.45 33.00 -8.80
CA GLY A 126 -2.56 32.58 -9.67
C GLY A 126 -2.15 31.70 -10.84
N GLN A 127 -0.85 31.61 -11.19
CA GLN A 127 -0.40 30.81 -12.32
C GLN A 127 -0.37 29.30 -12.01
N ASN A 128 -0.72 28.51 -13.03
CA ASN A 128 -0.55 27.06 -13.00
C ASN A 128 0.91 26.70 -13.19
N LEU A 129 1.33 25.60 -12.56
CA LEU A 129 2.67 25.07 -12.63
C LEU A 129 2.74 23.93 -13.65
N THR A 130 3.81 23.90 -14.42
CA THR A 130 4.14 22.87 -15.40
C THR A 130 4.67 21.61 -14.73
N MET A 131 4.15 20.45 -15.13
CA MET A 131 4.64 19.14 -14.71
C MET A 131 6.06 18.90 -15.25
N GLY A 132 6.89 18.22 -14.46
CA GLY A 132 8.30 17.97 -14.76
C GLY A 132 9.25 19.12 -14.40
N HIS A 133 8.70 20.26 -13.96
CA HIS A 133 9.49 21.45 -13.63
C HIS A 133 9.84 21.55 -12.15
N ARG A 134 10.95 22.23 -11.85
CA ARG A 134 11.45 22.46 -10.50
C ARG A 134 11.24 23.91 -10.11
N TYR A 135 10.68 24.14 -8.94
CA TYR A 135 10.34 25.48 -8.45
C TYR A 135 11.02 25.81 -7.13
N ILE A 136 11.36 27.08 -6.92
CA ILE A 136 11.97 27.58 -5.68
C ILE A 136 11.38 28.91 -5.22
N ALA A 137 11.19 29.05 -3.91
CA ALA A 137 10.98 30.34 -3.26
C ALA A 137 12.33 31.02 -3.06
N ALA A 138 12.53 32.17 -3.71
CA ALA A 138 13.77 32.92 -3.63
C ALA A 138 13.94 33.60 -2.26
N GLU A 139 14.85 34.55 -2.15
CA GLU A 139 15.03 35.31 -0.92
C GLU A 139 13.76 36.07 -0.52
N ASN A 140 13.59 36.27 0.79
CA ASN A 140 12.45 36.97 1.39
C ASN A 140 11.08 36.52 0.86
N THR A 141 10.96 35.23 0.53
CA THR A 141 9.77 34.69 -0.13
C THR A 141 8.95 33.80 0.81
N SER A 142 7.63 34.03 0.78
CA SER A 142 6.62 33.12 1.31
C SER A 142 5.66 32.79 0.18
N ALA A 143 5.67 31.54 -0.27
CA ALA A 143 4.85 31.07 -1.37
C ALA A 143 3.89 29.98 -0.88
N THR A 144 2.63 30.04 -1.31
CA THR A 144 1.67 28.95 -1.12
C THR A 144 1.33 28.35 -2.47
N VAL A 145 1.51 27.04 -2.61
CA VAL A 145 1.16 26.28 -3.80
C VAL A 145 -0.03 25.40 -3.48
N SER A 146 -1.12 25.52 -4.22
CA SER A 146 -2.27 24.63 -4.12
C SER A 146 -2.13 23.46 -5.09
N ILE A 147 -2.27 22.25 -4.56
CA ILE A 147 -2.35 21.02 -5.36
C ILE A 147 -3.78 20.88 -5.88
N ILE A 148 -3.94 20.92 -7.20
CA ILE A 148 -5.23 20.88 -7.91
C ILE A 148 -5.66 19.43 -8.12
N THR A 149 -4.73 18.57 -8.54
CA THR A 149 -4.95 17.13 -8.72
C THR A 149 -3.86 16.35 -8.00
N ALA A 150 -4.11 15.07 -7.72
CA ALA A 150 -3.15 14.22 -7.01
C ALA A 150 -1.76 14.28 -7.66
N SER A 151 -0.76 14.76 -6.91
CA SER A 151 0.55 15.11 -7.42
C SER A 151 1.67 14.36 -6.69
N LYS A 152 2.71 13.96 -7.42
CA LYS A 152 3.96 13.45 -6.84
C LYS A 152 4.96 14.59 -6.82
N LEU A 153 5.52 14.87 -5.65
CA LEU A 153 6.39 16.02 -5.43
C LEU A 153 7.71 15.56 -4.82
N ALA A 154 8.83 16.07 -5.32
CA ALA A 154 10.11 15.95 -4.61
C ALA A 154 10.43 17.28 -3.93
N LEU A 155 10.22 17.37 -2.62
CA LEU A 155 10.38 18.59 -1.84
C LEU A 155 11.84 18.83 -1.44
N TYR A 156 12.25 20.08 -1.23
CA TYR A 156 13.52 20.42 -0.59
C TYR A 156 13.41 21.73 0.20
N GLY A 157 14.28 21.90 1.19
CA GLY A 157 14.22 23.02 2.13
C GLY A 157 13.01 22.94 3.07
N THR A 158 12.64 24.07 3.67
CA THR A 158 11.56 24.13 4.66
C THR A 158 10.20 24.28 3.99
N VAL A 159 9.50 23.16 3.81
CA VAL A 159 8.15 23.12 3.24
C VAL A 159 7.16 22.67 4.32
N SER A 160 6.14 23.48 4.58
CA SER A 160 5.00 23.08 5.41
C SER A 160 3.92 22.48 4.51
N ILE A 161 3.49 21.27 4.82
CA ILE A 161 2.45 20.57 4.07
C ILE A 161 1.13 20.69 4.83
N ASN A 162 0.14 21.29 4.21
CA ASN A 162 -1.24 21.27 4.67
C ASN A 162 -2.07 20.43 3.68
N THR A 163 -2.01 19.11 3.84
CA THR A 163 -3.12 18.28 3.36
C THR A 163 -4.24 18.55 4.33
N GLY A 164 -5.36 19.15 3.88
CA GLY A 164 -6.48 19.49 4.77
C GLY A 164 -6.71 18.39 5.81
N THR A 165 -6.89 18.79 7.07
CA THR A 165 -6.96 17.86 8.19
C THR A 165 -8.03 16.82 7.89
N ALA A 166 -7.63 15.55 7.71
CA ALA A 166 -8.60 14.46 7.70
C ALA A 166 -9.37 14.55 9.02
N PRO A 167 -10.71 14.49 9.02
CA PRO A 167 -11.47 14.62 10.25
C PRO A 167 -10.99 13.59 11.26
N THR A 168 -10.63 14.06 12.45
CA THR A 168 -10.27 13.21 13.58
C THR A 168 -11.58 12.70 14.18
N PHE A 169 -11.81 11.40 14.11
CA PHE A 169 -12.96 10.79 14.75
C PHE A 169 -12.61 10.34 16.17
N THR A 170 -13.50 10.59 17.13
CA THR A 170 -13.28 10.24 18.54
C THR A 170 -13.36 8.73 18.79
N ASP A 171 -14.01 8.00 17.89
CA ASP A 171 -14.24 6.56 17.93
C ASP A 171 -13.30 5.76 17.02
N VAL A 172 -12.24 6.39 16.50
CA VAL A 172 -11.21 5.75 15.66
C VAL A 172 -9.82 6.17 16.15
N THR A 173 -9.15 5.30 16.91
CA THR A 173 -7.81 5.55 17.47
C THR A 173 -6.73 4.80 16.69
N ASP A 174 -5.48 5.28 16.74
CA ASP A 174 -4.33 4.73 16.00
C ASP A 174 -3.99 3.26 16.34
N SER A 175 -4.36 2.81 17.54
CA SER A 175 -4.24 1.42 17.98
C SER A 175 -5.22 0.45 17.33
N MET A 176 -6.28 0.92 16.67
CA MET A 176 -7.30 0.08 16.05
C MET A 176 -6.81 -0.44 14.69
N TRP A 177 -7.05 -1.73 14.41
CA TRP A 177 -6.59 -2.36 13.16
C TRP A 177 -7.11 -1.67 11.89
N PHE A 178 -8.28 -1.01 11.98
CA PHE A 178 -8.90 -0.31 10.85
C PHE A 178 -8.49 1.16 10.73
N TYR A 179 -7.70 1.71 11.66
CA TYR A 179 -7.35 3.13 11.68
C TYR A 179 -6.80 3.61 10.34
N THR A 180 -5.75 2.95 9.84
CA THR A 180 -5.09 3.35 8.58
C THR A 180 -6.05 3.30 7.40
N TYR A 181 -6.94 2.30 7.34
CA TYR A 181 -7.91 2.17 6.25
C TYR A 181 -8.99 3.25 6.32
N VAL A 182 -9.52 3.54 7.51
CA VAL A 182 -10.52 4.60 7.70
C VAL A 182 -9.90 5.96 7.37
N SER A 183 -8.72 6.26 7.90
CA SER A 183 -8.01 7.52 7.61
C SER A 183 -7.73 7.68 6.12
N TYR A 184 -7.29 6.60 5.45
CA TYR A 184 -7.05 6.62 4.02
C TYR A 184 -8.34 6.87 3.23
N ALA A 185 -9.37 6.07 3.49
CA ALA A 185 -10.64 6.14 2.78
C ALA A 185 -11.30 7.51 2.95
N VAL A 186 -11.24 8.10 4.14
CA VAL A 186 -11.77 9.45 4.40
C VAL A 186 -10.95 10.53 3.71
N LYS A 187 -9.61 10.47 3.78
CA LYS A 187 -8.73 11.43 3.09
C LYS A 187 -8.94 11.42 1.58
N LYS A 188 -9.28 10.26 1.01
CA LYS A 188 -9.58 10.08 -0.41
C LYS A 188 -11.03 10.33 -0.78
N GLY A 189 -11.88 10.68 0.20
CA GLY A 189 -13.31 10.91 -0.02
C GLY A 189 -14.09 9.64 -0.40
N LEU A 190 -13.54 8.46 -0.13
CA LEU A 190 -14.19 7.16 -0.40
C LEU A 190 -15.31 6.87 0.60
N VAL A 191 -15.13 7.31 1.85
CA VAL A 191 -16.12 7.18 2.92
C VAL A 191 -16.18 8.47 3.74
N SER A 192 -17.30 8.70 4.42
CA SER A 192 -17.50 9.82 5.34
C SER A 192 -17.96 9.33 6.71
N GLY A 193 -17.69 10.12 7.75
CA GLY A 193 -18.25 9.89 9.08
C GLY A 193 -19.76 10.07 9.13
N ARG A 194 -20.39 9.61 10.21
CA ARG A 194 -21.78 9.92 10.55
C ARG A 194 -21.95 11.39 10.95
N SER A 195 -20.90 11.96 11.54
CA SER A 195 -20.76 13.38 11.83
C SER A 195 -19.32 13.83 11.53
N SER A 196 -19.00 15.09 11.84
CA SER A 196 -17.64 15.61 11.76
C SER A 196 -16.67 14.96 12.75
N THR A 197 -17.16 14.31 13.80
CA THR A 197 -16.35 13.75 14.90
C THR A 197 -16.59 12.26 15.16
N VAL A 198 -17.59 11.64 14.53
CA VAL A 198 -17.95 10.22 14.73
C VAL A 198 -17.96 9.47 13.41
N TYR A 199 -17.23 8.35 13.34
CA TYR A 199 -17.19 7.49 12.16
C TYR A 199 -18.22 6.33 12.21
N ALA A 200 -18.46 5.82 13.42
CA ALA A 200 -19.22 4.61 13.74
C ALA A 200 -18.65 3.33 13.09
N PRO A 201 -17.43 2.87 13.46
CA PRO A 201 -16.75 1.75 12.81
C PRO A 201 -17.46 0.40 12.96
N ASP A 202 -18.23 0.21 14.03
CA ASP A 202 -18.94 -1.04 14.35
C ASP A 202 -20.39 -1.10 13.84
N GLU A 203 -20.92 0.01 13.30
CA GLU A 203 -22.22 -0.01 12.65
C GLU A 203 -22.19 -0.81 11.36
N ASN A 204 -23.30 -1.49 11.08
CA ASN A 204 -23.49 -2.20 9.83
C ASN A 204 -23.76 -1.24 8.67
N LEU A 205 -23.27 -1.59 7.48
CA LEU A 205 -23.60 -0.90 6.25
C LEU A 205 -24.98 -1.33 5.75
N SER A 206 -25.80 -0.40 5.29
CA SER A 206 -27.06 -0.74 4.61
C SER A 206 -26.87 -1.11 3.14
N ILE A 207 -27.85 -1.80 2.56
CA ILE A 207 -27.87 -2.13 1.13
C ILE A 207 -27.77 -0.86 0.27
N ALA A 208 -28.55 0.18 0.57
CA ALA A 208 -28.53 1.45 -0.14
C ALA A 208 -27.15 2.12 -0.11
N GLU A 209 -26.46 2.08 1.04
CA GLU A 209 -25.10 2.63 1.17
C GLU A 209 -24.08 1.83 0.35
N ALA A 210 -24.17 0.49 0.34
CA ALA A 210 -23.32 -0.36 -0.49
C ALA A 210 -23.49 -0.06 -1.99
N ILE A 211 -24.74 0.11 -2.44
CA ILE A 211 -25.08 0.44 -3.83
C ILE A 211 -24.56 1.83 -4.21
N LYS A 212 -24.68 2.82 -3.32
CA LYS A 212 -24.10 4.14 -3.54
C LYS A 212 -22.59 4.06 -3.72
N LEU A 213 -21.89 3.38 -2.81
CA LEU A 213 -20.43 3.28 -2.86
C LEU A 213 -19.94 2.56 -4.11
N SER A 214 -20.60 1.47 -4.52
CA SER A 214 -20.24 0.72 -5.73
C SER A 214 -20.52 1.49 -7.02
N ALA A 215 -21.67 2.19 -7.10
CA ALA A 215 -22.02 3.05 -8.23
C ALA A 215 -21.01 4.20 -8.39
N CYS A 216 -20.66 4.88 -7.30
CA CYS A 216 -19.65 5.93 -7.31
C CYS A 216 -18.28 5.39 -7.72
N MET A 217 -17.87 4.23 -7.20
CA MET A 217 -16.59 3.62 -7.57
C MET A 217 -16.53 3.26 -9.06
N ASN A 218 -17.59 2.67 -9.60
CA ASN A 218 -17.66 2.33 -11.01
C ASN A 218 -17.62 3.58 -11.90
N GLN A 219 -18.35 4.64 -11.54
CA GLN A 219 -18.34 5.90 -12.30
C GLN A 219 -16.97 6.58 -12.23
N LEU A 220 -16.33 6.58 -11.06
CA LEU A 220 -15.00 7.14 -10.89
C LEU A 220 -13.96 6.38 -11.73
N TYR A 221 -14.03 5.05 -11.77
CA TYR A 221 -13.13 4.22 -12.55
C TYR A 221 -13.30 4.46 -14.06
N ASN A 222 -14.54 4.48 -14.55
CA ASN A 222 -14.82 4.60 -15.99
C ASN A 222 -14.71 6.04 -16.52
N ASN A 223 -15.06 7.04 -15.71
CA ASN A 223 -15.21 8.43 -16.17
C ASN A 223 -14.22 9.40 -15.51
N GLY A 224 -13.39 8.92 -14.57
CA GLY A 224 -12.45 9.76 -13.81
C GLY A 224 -13.12 10.73 -12.81
N SER A 225 -14.45 10.71 -12.68
CA SER A 225 -15.21 11.59 -11.80
C SER A 225 -16.55 10.97 -11.41
N VAL A 226 -17.11 11.45 -10.29
CA VAL A 226 -18.44 11.07 -9.82
C VAL A 226 -19.38 12.26 -9.98
N THR A 227 -20.49 12.08 -10.70
CA THR A 227 -21.55 13.07 -10.90
C THR A 227 -22.88 12.64 -10.29
N LEU A 228 -22.95 11.41 -9.77
CA LEU A 228 -24.13 10.91 -9.06
C LEU A 228 -24.36 11.74 -7.79
N ALA A 229 -25.61 12.14 -7.57
CA ALA A 229 -26.03 12.92 -6.41
C ALA A 229 -27.28 12.29 -5.82
N ASN A 230 -27.58 12.59 -4.55
CA ASN A 230 -28.79 12.07 -3.92
C ASN A 230 -30.04 12.55 -4.66
N ASP A 231 -30.98 11.63 -4.88
CA ASP A 231 -32.31 11.99 -5.36
C ASP A 231 -33.10 12.75 -4.27
N ALA A 232 -34.02 13.61 -4.68
CA ALA A 232 -34.77 14.48 -3.78
C ALA A 232 -35.78 13.72 -2.89
N THR A 233 -36.34 12.60 -3.38
CA THR A 233 -37.38 11.84 -2.67
C THR A 233 -36.82 10.57 -2.05
N THR A 234 -35.99 9.83 -2.78
CA THR A 234 -35.39 8.58 -2.29
C THR A 234 -33.90 8.66 -2.50
N TRP A 235 -33.16 9.13 -1.49
CA TRP A 235 -31.76 9.56 -1.61
C TRP A 235 -30.83 8.61 -2.40
N TYR A 236 -31.06 7.30 -2.34
CA TYR A 236 -30.23 6.29 -3.03
C TYR A 236 -30.65 5.99 -4.48
N LYS A 237 -31.78 6.53 -4.95
CA LYS A 237 -32.42 6.14 -6.21
C LYS A 237 -31.53 6.36 -7.44
N THR A 238 -30.87 7.50 -7.55
CA THR A 238 -29.93 7.78 -8.66
C THR A 238 -28.80 6.75 -8.74
N TYR A 239 -28.27 6.33 -7.59
CA TYR A 239 -27.21 5.33 -7.51
C TYR A 239 -27.73 3.93 -7.84
N LEU A 240 -28.94 3.58 -7.37
CA LEU A 240 -29.61 2.32 -7.71
C LEU A 240 -29.90 2.21 -9.21
N ASP A 241 -30.45 3.27 -9.80
CA ASP A 241 -30.75 3.32 -11.24
C ASP A 241 -29.45 3.17 -12.06
N TYR A 242 -28.37 3.85 -11.65
CA TYR A 242 -27.05 3.69 -12.25
C TYR A 242 -26.49 2.27 -12.10
N ALA A 243 -26.53 1.71 -10.89
CA ALA A 243 -25.99 0.38 -10.59
C ALA A 243 -26.74 -0.71 -11.37
N THR A 244 -28.06 -0.57 -11.50
CA THR A 244 -28.90 -1.48 -12.29
C THR A 244 -28.56 -1.39 -13.78
N LYS A 245 -28.45 -0.16 -14.32
CA LYS A 245 -28.10 0.07 -15.73
C LYS A 245 -26.74 -0.51 -16.10
N ASN A 246 -25.77 -0.48 -15.18
CA ASN A 246 -24.41 -0.98 -15.41
C ASN A 246 -24.22 -2.45 -14.97
N GLY A 247 -25.29 -3.16 -14.59
CA GLY A 247 -25.21 -4.57 -14.19
C GLY A 247 -24.48 -4.84 -12.87
N ILE A 248 -24.27 -3.79 -12.05
CA ILE A 248 -23.64 -3.90 -10.72
C ILE A 248 -24.62 -4.53 -9.73
N VAL A 249 -25.91 -4.20 -9.87
CA VAL A 249 -27.00 -4.76 -9.07
C VAL A 249 -28.03 -5.34 -10.02
N THR A 250 -28.34 -6.63 -9.87
CA THR A 250 -29.24 -7.36 -10.79
C THR A 250 -30.54 -7.79 -10.12
N LYS A 251 -30.65 -7.64 -8.81
CA LYS A 251 -31.84 -8.03 -8.03
C LYS A 251 -32.47 -6.84 -7.33
N THR A 252 -33.74 -6.99 -6.98
CA THR A 252 -34.47 -6.04 -6.15
C THR A 252 -34.43 -6.44 -4.68
N TYR A 253 -34.48 -5.45 -3.80
CA TYR A 253 -34.53 -5.64 -2.35
C TYR A 253 -35.88 -5.20 -1.80
N GLY A 254 -36.39 -5.94 -0.81
CA GLY A 254 -37.63 -5.56 -0.10
C GLY A 254 -37.44 -4.37 0.83
N ASP A 255 -36.26 -4.23 1.42
CA ASP A 255 -35.85 -3.07 2.23
C ASP A 255 -34.39 -2.72 1.90
N TYR A 256 -34.18 -1.52 1.34
CA TYR A 256 -32.85 -1.02 0.99
C TYR A 256 -32.11 -0.40 2.20
N ASN A 257 -32.81 -0.13 3.31
CA ASN A 257 -32.18 0.37 4.53
C ASN A 257 -31.71 -0.76 5.44
N ALA A 258 -32.11 -2.01 5.17
CA ALA A 258 -31.63 -3.18 5.89
C ALA A 258 -30.11 -3.34 5.76
N ALA A 259 -29.50 -3.92 6.79
CA ALA A 259 -28.08 -4.23 6.80
C ALA A 259 -27.74 -5.24 5.69
N ILE A 260 -26.63 -5.02 4.99
CA ILE A 260 -26.16 -5.90 3.92
C ILE A 260 -25.27 -7.02 4.48
N SER A 261 -25.49 -8.25 4.00
CA SER A 261 -24.60 -9.37 4.30
C SER A 261 -23.26 -9.23 3.59
N ARG A 262 -22.22 -9.84 4.14
CA ARG A 262 -20.86 -9.80 3.58
C ARG A 262 -20.79 -10.44 2.20
N SER A 263 -21.51 -11.55 2.00
CA SER A 263 -21.58 -12.21 0.69
C SER A 263 -22.19 -11.28 -0.38
N GLU A 264 -23.30 -10.61 -0.05
CA GLU A 264 -23.97 -9.70 -0.98
C GLU A 264 -23.13 -8.46 -1.27
N PHE A 265 -22.49 -7.89 -0.24
CA PHE A 265 -21.56 -6.79 -0.39
C PHE A 265 -20.45 -7.14 -1.38
N VAL A 266 -19.82 -8.31 -1.24
CA VAL A 266 -18.77 -8.76 -2.16
C VAL A 266 -19.29 -8.91 -3.59
N ALA A 267 -20.50 -9.44 -3.79
CA ALA A 267 -21.08 -9.57 -5.12
C ALA A 267 -21.24 -8.21 -5.82
N ILE A 268 -21.82 -7.23 -5.12
CA ILE A 268 -22.00 -5.86 -5.63
C ILE A 268 -20.65 -5.22 -5.96
N PHE A 269 -19.67 -5.35 -5.06
CA PHE A 269 -18.36 -4.73 -5.25
C PHE A 269 -17.51 -5.43 -6.30
N TYR A 270 -17.62 -6.75 -6.45
CA TYR A 270 -16.96 -7.48 -7.53
C TYR A 270 -17.48 -7.04 -8.91
N ALA A 271 -18.78 -6.75 -9.03
CA ALA A 271 -19.37 -6.28 -10.28
C ALA A 271 -19.03 -4.81 -10.60
N SER A 272 -18.48 -4.06 -9.65
CA SER A 272 -18.22 -2.62 -9.82
C SER A 272 -16.92 -2.28 -10.55
N LEU A 273 -15.98 -3.22 -10.70
CA LEU A 273 -14.74 -3.05 -11.48
C LEU A 273 -14.55 -4.24 -12.44
N PRO A 274 -13.80 -4.07 -13.54
CA PRO A 274 -13.51 -5.19 -14.44
C PRO A 274 -12.61 -6.23 -13.75
N ILE A 275 -12.72 -7.48 -14.19
CA ILE A 275 -11.94 -8.60 -13.63
C ILE A 275 -10.42 -8.39 -13.67
N THR A 276 -9.94 -7.56 -14.60
CA THR A 276 -8.54 -7.15 -14.72
C THR A 276 -8.02 -6.41 -13.49
N GLU A 277 -8.89 -5.85 -12.65
CA GLU A 277 -8.50 -5.20 -11.40
C GLU A 277 -8.27 -6.19 -10.25
N TYR A 278 -8.69 -7.44 -10.39
CA TYR A 278 -8.57 -8.49 -9.38
C TYR A 278 -7.42 -9.46 -9.66
N VAL A 279 -6.31 -8.94 -10.19
CA VAL A 279 -5.09 -9.73 -10.43
C VAL A 279 -4.69 -10.47 -9.16
N GLN A 280 -4.42 -11.76 -9.34
CA GLN A 280 -4.06 -12.66 -8.26
C GLN A 280 -2.72 -12.26 -7.63
N LYS A 281 -2.74 -12.08 -6.31
CA LYS A 281 -1.59 -11.83 -5.44
C LYS A 281 -1.28 -13.02 -4.54
N ASN A 282 -2.30 -13.80 -4.18
CA ASN A 282 -2.24 -14.94 -3.26
C ASN A 282 -2.67 -16.23 -3.95
N THR A 283 -2.11 -17.36 -3.53
CA THR A 283 -2.59 -18.69 -3.94
C THR A 283 -3.56 -19.22 -2.90
N VAL A 284 -4.86 -19.18 -3.22
CA VAL A 284 -5.92 -19.75 -2.37
C VAL A 284 -6.60 -20.88 -3.14
N SER A 285 -6.37 -22.11 -2.70
CA SER A 285 -6.92 -23.33 -3.32
C SER A 285 -8.44 -23.35 -3.25
N ASP A 286 -9.09 -24.03 -4.20
CA ASP A 286 -10.54 -24.17 -4.21
C ASP A 286 -11.03 -24.83 -2.91
N ASN A 287 -12.10 -24.27 -2.32
CA ASN A 287 -12.69 -24.73 -1.06
C ASN A 287 -11.78 -24.62 0.18
N ALA A 288 -10.68 -23.85 0.11
CA ALA A 288 -9.79 -23.58 1.24
C ALA A 288 -10.33 -22.53 2.22
N ILE A 289 -11.29 -21.68 1.81
CA ILE A 289 -11.98 -20.79 2.75
C ILE A 289 -12.92 -21.66 3.62
N PRO A 290 -12.79 -21.67 4.96
CA PRO A 290 -13.44 -22.65 5.83
C PRO A 290 -14.96 -22.78 5.64
N ASP A 291 -15.62 -21.66 5.43
CA ASP A 291 -17.08 -21.52 5.42
C ASP A 291 -17.65 -21.10 4.05
N VAL A 292 -16.82 -21.09 3.00
CA VAL A 292 -17.24 -20.72 1.64
C VAL A 292 -16.76 -21.74 0.63
N LYS A 293 -17.69 -22.45 -0.01
CA LYS A 293 -17.42 -23.28 -1.18
C LYS A 293 -17.34 -22.41 -2.44
N LEU A 294 -16.47 -22.76 -3.37
CA LEU A 294 -16.33 -22.02 -4.63
C LEU A 294 -17.65 -21.99 -5.44
N THR A 295 -18.44 -23.06 -5.32
CA THR A 295 -19.74 -23.23 -5.98
C THR A 295 -20.91 -22.64 -5.20
N ALA A 296 -20.70 -22.09 -4.00
CA ALA A 296 -21.75 -21.43 -3.24
C ALA A 296 -22.16 -20.11 -3.90
N ALA A 297 -23.30 -19.56 -3.48
CA ALA A 297 -23.71 -18.23 -3.91
C ALA A 297 -22.60 -17.20 -3.62
N ASN A 298 -22.22 -16.44 -4.65
CA ASN A 298 -21.12 -15.47 -4.63
C ASN A 298 -19.72 -16.06 -4.32
N GLY A 299 -19.59 -17.39 -4.32
CA GLY A 299 -18.34 -18.09 -3.97
C GLY A 299 -17.19 -17.65 -4.87
N SER A 300 -17.35 -17.69 -6.19
CA SER A 300 -16.29 -17.30 -7.13
C SER A 300 -15.80 -15.85 -6.93
N GLN A 301 -16.70 -14.92 -6.63
CA GLN A 301 -16.38 -13.52 -6.34
C GLN A 301 -15.60 -13.39 -5.03
N ILE A 302 -16.01 -14.11 -3.98
CA ILE A 302 -15.30 -14.15 -2.70
C ILE A 302 -13.88 -14.70 -2.90
N TYR A 303 -13.72 -15.82 -3.61
CA TYR A 303 -12.40 -16.38 -3.92
C TYR A 303 -11.53 -15.41 -4.72
N ALA A 304 -12.10 -14.68 -5.69
CA ALA A 304 -11.35 -13.67 -6.44
C ALA A 304 -10.81 -12.55 -5.52
N PHE A 305 -11.59 -12.10 -4.54
CA PHE A 305 -11.16 -11.08 -3.58
C PHE A 305 -10.08 -11.58 -2.60
N TYR A 306 -10.17 -12.83 -2.13
CA TYR A 306 -9.10 -13.45 -1.32
C TYR A 306 -7.81 -13.61 -2.14
N ARG A 307 -7.92 -14.11 -3.38
CA ARG A 307 -6.79 -14.28 -4.31
C ARG A 307 -6.15 -12.93 -4.68
N ALA A 308 -6.93 -11.86 -4.78
CA ALA A 308 -6.41 -10.52 -5.01
C ALA A 308 -5.80 -9.87 -3.74
N GLY A 309 -6.02 -10.43 -2.55
CA GLY A 309 -5.56 -9.83 -1.28
C GLY A 309 -6.42 -8.66 -0.81
N ILE A 310 -7.65 -8.56 -1.32
CA ILE A 310 -8.65 -7.58 -0.88
C ILE A 310 -9.30 -8.04 0.42
N LEU A 311 -9.65 -9.33 0.48
CA LEU A 311 -10.16 -10.00 1.68
C LEU A 311 -9.08 -10.87 2.32
N THR A 312 -9.13 -10.98 3.65
CA THR A 312 -8.18 -11.74 4.46
C THR A 312 -8.85 -12.71 5.44
N GLY A 313 -10.17 -12.71 5.50
CA GLY A 313 -10.94 -13.37 6.56
C GLY A 313 -11.06 -12.54 7.84
N SER A 314 -11.92 -13.02 8.72
CA SER A 314 -12.30 -12.38 9.98
C SER A 314 -11.59 -12.98 11.21
N ASP A 315 -10.83 -14.06 11.02
CA ASP A 315 -10.06 -14.74 12.06
C ASP A 315 -8.73 -15.28 11.50
N GLY A 316 -7.95 -15.95 12.35
CA GLY A 316 -6.68 -16.57 11.95
C GLY A 316 -6.80 -17.75 11.00
N TYR A 317 -8.01 -18.26 10.74
CA TYR A 317 -8.28 -19.35 9.79
C TYR A 317 -8.71 -18.84 8.42
N GLY A 318 -8.93 -17.54 8.28
CA GLY A 318 -9.43 -16.94 7.05
C GLY A 318 -10.93 -17.15 6.84
N THR A 319 -11.71 -17.37 7.91
CA THR A 319 -13.17 -17.54 7.85
C THR A 319 -13.83 -16.26 7.31
N PHE A 320 -14.78 -16.39 6.38
CA PHE A 320 -15.38 -15.24 5.70
C PHE A 320 -16.64 -14.69 6.38
N TYR A 321 -17.46 -15.56 6.97
CA TYR A 321 -18.82 -15.33 7.50
C TYR A 321 -19.79 -14.72 6.47
N PRO A 322 -20.24 -15.49 5.46
CA PRO A 322 -21.02 -14.95 4.34
C PRO A 322 -22.37 -14.32 4.74
N ASP A 323 -23.01 -14.86 5.77
CA ASP A 323 -24.35 -14.43 6.22
C ASP A 323 -24.32 -13.31 7.27
N ASN A 324 -23.14 -13.01 7.83
CA ASN A 324 -23.00 -11.89 8.76
C ASN A 324 -23.12 -10.56 8.03
N ASN A 325 -23.60 -9.54 8.73
CA ASN A 325 -23.57 -8.17 8.22
C ASN A 325 -22.15 -7.60 8.22
N ILE A 326 -21.86 -6.73 7.26
CA ILE A 326 -20.56 -6.08 7.15
C ILE A 326 -20.52 -4.75 7.93
N LYS A 327 -19.46 -4.53 8.69
CA LYS A 327 -19.24 -3.30 9.46
C LYS A 327 -18.58 -2.21 8.62
N ARG A 328 -18.82 -0.94 8.97
CA ARG A 328 -18.21 0.22 8.29
C ARG A 328 -16.68 0.20 8.30
N SER A 329 -16.06 -0.24 9.40
CA SER A 329 -14.60 -0.44 9.48
C SER A 329 -14.07 -1.44 8.45
N GLU A 330 -14.78 -2.54 8.24
CA GLU A 330 -14.45 -3.57 7.25
C GLU A 330 -14.62 -3.04 5.82
N VAL A 331 -15.68 -2.28 5.57
CA VAL A 331 -15.93 -1.61 4.29
C VAL A 331 -14.77 -0.68 3.94
N ALA A 332 -14.27 0.13 4.88
CA ALA A 332 -13.12 1.01 4.64
C ALA A 332 -11.86 0.23 4.25
N ALA A 333 -11.62 -0.92 4.88
CA ALA A 333 -10.50 -1.79 4.54
C ALA A 333 -10.64 -2.38 3.13
N VAL A 334 -11.83 -2.90 2.78
CA VAL A 334 -12.09 -3.44 1.44
C VAL A 334 -11.94 -2.36 0.37
N LEU A 335 -12.58 -1.20 0.55
CA LEU A 335 -12.48 -0.08 -0.40
C LEU A 335 -11.03 0.36 -0.61
N THR A 336 -10.28 0.54 0.46
CA THR A 336 -8.87 0.95 0.37
C THR A 336 -8.05 -0.03 -0.47
N ARG A 337 -8.25 -1.34 -0.30
CA ARG A 337 -7.54 -2.39 -1.04
C ARG A 337 -8.01 -2.54 -2.50
N MET A 338 -9.26 -2.16 -2.78
CA MET A 338 -9.77 -2.09 -4.14
C MET A 338 -9.15 -0.91 -4.90
N PHE A 339 -9.07 0.27 -4.26
CA PHE A 339 -8.51 1.48 -4.86
C PHE A 339 -6.97 1.50 -4.92
N GLU A 340 -6.29 0.95 -3.91
CA GLU A 340 -4.83 0.97 -3.82
C GLU A 340 -4.26 -0.44 -3.70
N LYS A 341 -3.62 -0.89 -4.78
CA LYS A 341 -3.04 -2.24 -4.88
C LYS A 341 -1.96 -2.49 -3.81
N ASP A 342 -1.26 -1.45 -3.36
CA ASP A 342 -0.22 -1.53 -2.33
C ASP A 342 -0.76 -1.87 -0.94
N TYR A 343 -2.05 -1.64 -0.68
CA TYR A 343 -2.70 -2.02 0.58
C TYR A 343 -3.21 -3.47 0.57
N ARG A 344 -3.18 -4.17 -0.57
CA ARG A 344 -3.62 -5.57 -0.68
C ARG A 344 -2.70 -6.48 0.12
N GLN A 345 -3.28 -7.42 0.83
CA GLN A 345 -2.59 -8.24 1.82
C GLN A 345 -2.03 -9.52 1.18
N LEU A 346 -0.86 -9.94 1.66
CA LEU A 346 -0.37 -11.30 1.46
C LEU A 346 -1.02 -12.19 2.51
N ILE A 347 -1.66 -13.28 2.09
CA ILE A 347 -2.31 -14.23 2.99
C ILE A 347 -1.91 -15.67 2.69
N THR A 348 -1.94 -16.49 3.73
CA THR A 348 -1.83 -17.94 3.63
C THR A 348 -2.95 -18.51 4.50
N LEU A 349 -3.81 -19.34 3.93
CA LEU A 349 -4.85 -20.02 4.69
C LEU A 349 -4.27 -21.31 5.28
N PRO A 350 -4.64 -21.69 6.52
CA PRO A 350 -4.16 -22.91 7.17
C PRO A 350 -4.53 -24.21 6.46
#